data_AF-A0A091G3D7-F1
#
_entry.id   AF-A0A091G3D7-F1
#
_cell.length_a   1.000
_cell.length_b   1.000
_cell.length_c   1.000
_cell.angle_alpha   90.00
_cell.angle_beta   90.00
_cell.angle_gamma   90.00
#
_symmetry.space_group_name_H-M   'P 1'
#
loop_
_entity.id
_entity.type
_entity.pdbx_description
1 polymer ?
#
loop_
_entity_poly.entity_id
_entity_poly.type
_entity_poly.pdbx_seq_one_letter_code
_entity_poly.pdbx_strand_id
1 'polypeptide(L)'
;MTDTALISWILPSIFILALLLAGLLIYRNDSPGGWKFPMLVIMQLTAGFILITAFPNLPIDVFIVQEKAANALIHGINPYTIHCPDIYPPELSARFYGPGATLNGMVQAGYLYMPLTLFMSLLGSLLGDCRYASLIAMAISASLIAYARPGRFSKIAAAFLLFTPVFPLMLYCAWTDSYVVLMLTVVWFCYCRSKRCLPYAVGLLFVSKQYMVLITPLALLLINRPWRLRDIVAFSWRVIVAGAIVTLPLALWNIQEFMNSAVLFHFHQPFRWDSMSFLALARSENLAQWVWLPFAIAITTMIAIVWIDQRHRVNFFFAIGITLILFFAFNKQAFANYYYVVIGSFCCALAAESEDGLISVHSSDIYNQM
;
A
#
# COMPACT_ATOMS: atom_id res chain seq x y z
N MET A 1 -9.86 29.68 3.37
CA MET A 1 -11.12 28.90 3.37
C MET A 1 -11.37 28.17 2.05
N THR A 2 -10.38 28.03 1.16
CA THR A 2 -10.59 27.70 -0.27
C THR A 2 -10.01 26.34 -0.71
N ASP A 3 -8.89 25.88 -0.15
CA ASP A 3 -8.28 24.59 -0.58
C ASP A 3 -8.91 23.37 0.09
N THR A 4 -9.36 23.51 1.33
CA THR A 4 -9.92 22.38 2.11
C THR A 4 -11.28 21.92 1.58
N ALA A 5 -12.12 22.81 1.07
CA ALA A 5 -13.45 22.47 0.53
C ALA A 5 -13.36 21.72 -0.82
N LEU A 6 -12.42 22.13 -1.69
CA LEU A 6 -12.16 21.48 -2.98
C LEU A 6 -11.72 20.03 -2.78
N ILE A 7 -10.83 19.79 -1.82
CA ILE A 7 -10.27 18.46 -1.51
C ILE A 7 -11.25 17.59 -0.73
N SER A 8 -12.03 18.17 0.19
CA SER A 8 -12.88 17.38 1.09
C SER A 8 -14.16 16.85 0.44
N TRP A 9 -14.73 17.53 -0.55
CA TRP A 9 -16.02 17.13 -1.14
C TRP A 9 -16.00 17.04 -2.67
N ILE A 10 -15.46 18.05 -3.35
CA ILE A 10 -15.56 18.17 -4.81
C ILE A 10 -14.74 17.08 -5.51
N LEU A 11 -13.46 16.92 -5.15
CA LEU A 11 -12.61 15.89 -5.74
C LEU A 11 -13.17 14.47 -5.50
N PRO A 12 -13.51 14.05 -4.26
CA PRO A 12 -14.12 12.74 -4.04
C PRO A 12 -15.37 12.49 -4.88
N SER A 13 -16.27 13.48 -5.02
CA SER A 13 -17.49 13.33 -5.84
C SER A 13 -17.17 13.15 -7.33
N ILE A 14 -16.20 13.89 -7.88
CA ILE A 14 -15.75 13.73 -9.27
C ILE A 14 -15.21 12.31 -9.49
N PHE A 15 -14.40 11.81 -8.55
CA PHE A 15 -13.82 10.48 -8.64
C PHE A 15 -14.85 9.36 -8.48
N ILE A 16 -15.85 9.53 -7.61
CA ILE A 16 -17.00 8.61 -7.52
C ILE A 16 -17.76 8.57 -8.85
N LEU A 17 -18.04 9.73 -9.46
CA LEU A 17 -18.72 9.78 -10.75
C LEU A 17 -17.87 9.11 -11.85
N ALA A 18 -16.56 9.42 -11.90
CA ALA A 18 -15.63 8.80 -12.84
C ALA A 18 -15.58 7.27 -12.66
N LEU A 19 -15.60 6.79 -11.41
CA LEU A 19 -15.65 5.37 -11.09
C LEU A 19 -16.93 4.71 -11.60
N LEU A 20 -18.10 5.32 -11.37
CA LEU A 20 -19.38 4.81 -11.86
C LEU A 20 -19.40 4.76 -13.39
N LEU A 21 -18.93 5.81 -14.05
CA LEU A 21 -18.83 5.86 -15.51
C LEU A 21 -17.84 4.82 -16.07
N ALA A 22 -16.67 4.66 -15.43
CA ALA A 22 -15.69 3.65 -15.79
C ALA A 22 -16.26 2.24 -15.65
N GLY A 23 -16.97 1.98 -14.54
CA GLY A 23 -17.69 0.73 -14.30
C GLY A 23 -18.71 0.44 -15.38
N LEU A 24 -19.54 1.42 -15.76
CA LEU A 24 -20.53 1.29 -16.84
C LEU A 24 -19.88 1.04 -18.21
N LEU A 25 -18.78 1.74 -18.52
CA LEU A 25 -18.05 1.61 -19.78
C LEU A 25 -17.41 0.22 -19.96
N ILE A 26 -16.93 -0.37 -18.85
CA ILE A 26 -16.37 -1.73 -18.81
C ILE A 26 -17.50 -2.77 -18.78
N TYR A 27 -18.56 -2.54 -18.01
CA TYR A 27 -19.68 -3.47 -17.88
C TYR A 27 -20.36 -3.70 -19.23
N ARG A 28 -20.51 -2.68 -20.07
CA ARG A 28 -21.20 -2.79 -21.37
C ARG A 28 -20.39 -3.45 -22.48
N ASN A 29 -19.14 -3.86 -22.26
CA ASN A 29 -18.28 -4.28 -23.36
C ASN A 29 -17.37 -5.45 -22.97
N ASP A 30 -17.63 -6.62 -23.54
CA ASP A 30 -16.92 -7.85 -23.22
C ASP A 30 -15.55 -7.98 -23.90
N SER A 31 -15.14 -7.02 -24.74
CA SER A 31 -13.87 -7.14 -25.47
C SER A 31 -12.65 -7.08 -24.51
N PRO A 32 -11.85 -8.16 -24.42
CA PRO A 32 -10.68 -8.22 -23.55
C PRO A 32 -9.54 -7.28 -23.99
N GLY A 33 -9.55 -6.75 -25.22
CA GLY A 33 -8.49 -5.88 -25.77
C GLY A 33 -8.87 -4.40 -26.02
N GLY A 34 -10.05 -3.94 -25.60
CA GLY A 34 -10.52 -2.59 -25.95
C GLY A 34 -9.67 -1.43 -25.38
N TRP A 35 -9.48 -0.39 -26.21
CA TRP A 35 -8.81 0.90 -25.91
C TRP A 35 -9.37 1.66 -24.69
N LYS A 36 -10.55 1.25 -24.19
CA LYS A 36 -11.24 1.87 -23.05
C LYS A 36 -10.42 1.86 -21.76
N PHE A 37 -9.79 0.74 -21.41
CA PHE A 37 -9.00 0.68 -20.17
C PHE A 37 -7.73 1.55 -20.25
N PRO A 38 -6.95 1.53 -21.34
CA PRO A 38 -5.87 2.52 -21.53
C PRO A 38 -6.36 3.97 -21.42
N MET A 39 -7.54 4.29 -21.94
CA MET A 39 -8.13 5.63 -21.76
C MET A 39 -8.36 5.96 -20.28
N LEU A 40 -8.86 5.03 -19.47
CA LEU A 40 -9.02 5.22 -18.03
C LEU A 40 -7.69 5.50 -17.32
N VAL A 41 -6.62 4.80 -17.71
CA VAL A 41 -5.27 5.07 -17.20
C VAL A 41 -4.81 6.47 -17.57
N ILE A 42 -4.99 6.89 -18.84
CA ILE A 42 -4.64 8.24 -19.30
C ILE A 42 -5.43 9.31 -18.54
N MET A 43 -6.73 9.09 -18.30
CA MET A 43 -7.56 10.00 -17.53
C MET A 43 -7.06 10.15 -16.09
N GLN A 44 -6.69 9.06 -15.43
CA GLN A 44 -6.14 9.08 -14.09
C GLN A 44 -4.77 9.79 -14.04
N LEU A 45 -3.89 9.52 -15.01
CA LEU A 45 -2.59 10.19 -15.11
C LEU A 45 -2.76 11.70 -15.33
N THR A 46 -3.69 12.09 -16.21
CA THR A 46 -3.99 13.50 -16.47
C THR A 46 -4.56 14.18 -15.22
N ALA A 47 -5.51 13.56 -14.54
CA ALA A 47 -6.09 14.11 -13.32
C ALA A 47 -5.06 14.25 -12.18
N GLY A 48 -4.20 13.24 -12.02
CA GLY A 48 -3.10 13.27 -11.05
C GLY A 48 -2.05 14.32 -11.37
N PHE A 49 -1.69 14.47 -12.65
CA PHE A 49 -0.78 15.52 -13.10
C PHE A 49 -1.34 16.92 -12.79
N ILE A 50 -2.61 17.16 -13.14
CA ILE A 50 -3.30 18.42 -12.82
C ILE A 50 -3.25 18.66 -11.30
N LEU A 51 -3.56 17.65 -10.48
CA LEU A 51 -3.51 17.77 -9.02
C LEU A 51 -2.12 18.16 -8.50
N ILE A 52 -1.06 17.49 -8.98
CA ILE A 52 0.32 17.79 -8.58
C ILE A 52 0.69 19.24 -8.95
N THR A 53 0.37 19.66 -10.18
CA THR A 53 0.67 21.02 -10.65
C THR A 53 -0.17 22.12 -9.99
N ALA A 54 -1.40 21.81 -9.59
CA ALA A 54 -2.28 22.74 -8.88
C ALA A 54 -1.81 22.97 -7.43
N PHE A 55 -1.12 21.98 -6.84
CA PHE A 55 -0.64 22.03 -5.46
C PHE A 55 0.86 21.70 -5.37
N PRO A 56 1.75 22.59 -5.88
CA PRO A 56 3.19 22.31 -5.93
C PRO A 56 3.87 22.39 -4.55
N ASN A 57 3.39 23.27 -3.67
CA ASN A 57 3.99 23.49 -2.34
C ASN A 57 3.04 23.01 -1.26
N LEU A 58 3.29 21.82 -0.71
CA LEU A 58 2.44 21.22 0.30
C LEU A 58 3.11 21.18 1.67
N PRO A 59 2.49 21.78 2.71
CA PRO A 59 2.93 21.62 4.09
C PRO A 59 2.49 20.26 4.62
N ILE A 60 3.00 19.19 4.01
CA ILE A 60 2.76 17.80 4.39
C ILE A 60 4.11 17.19 4.77
N ASP A 61 4.18 16.65 5.98
CA ASP A 61 5.38 16.05 6.56
C ASP A 61 5.94 14.93 5.69
N VAL A 62 5.08 14.04 5.19
CA VAL A 62 5.45 12.93 4.31
C VAL A 62 6.07 13.40 2.98
N PHE A 63 5.57 14.51 2.43
CA PHE A 63 6.14 15.11 1.22
C PHE A 63 7.54 15.67 1.49
N ILE A 64 7.67 16.48 2.55
CA ILE A 64 8.93 17.12 2.93
C ILE A 64 10.01 16.08 3.25
N VAL A 65 9.65 15.04 4.02
CA VAL A 65 10.58 13.96 4.39
C VAL A 65 11.07 13.21 3.16
N GLN A 66 10.19 12.89 2.21
CA GLN A 66 10.58 12.19 0.98
C GLN A 66 11.49 13.04 0.09
N GLU A 67 11.15 14.31 -0.14
CA GLU A 67 11.96 15.21 -0.97
C GLU A 67 13.34 15.44 -0.36
N LYS A 68 13.42 15.71 0.95
CA LYS A 68 14.70 15.88 1.65
C LYS A 68 15.54 14.61 1.64
N ALA A 69 14.92 13.44 1.85
CA ALA A 69 15.62 12.16 1.81
C ALA A 69 16.13 11.81 0.41
N ALA A 70 15.34 12.05 -0.63
CA ALA A 70 15.76 11.87 -2.01
C ALA A 70 16.93 12.81 -2.37
N ASN A 71 16.83 14.08 -1.98
CA ASN A 71 17.89 15.06 -2.18
C ASN A 71 19.18 14.68 -1.42
N ALA A 72 19.07 14.21 -0.18
CA ALA A 72 20.20 13.72 0.59
C ALA A 72 20.90 12.57 -0.13
N LEU A 73 20.13 11.58 -0.61
CA LEU A 73 20.67 10.44 -1.33
C LEU A 73 21.41 10.85 -2.62
N ILE A 74 20.87 11.81 -3.38
CA ILE A 74 21.52 12.37 -4.59
C ILE A 74 22.89 12.99 -4.26
N HIS A 75 23.01 13.64 -3.11
CA HIS A 75 24.24 14.31 -2.67
C HIS A 75 25.18 13.40 -1.85
N GLY A 76 24.91 12.09 -1.79
CA GLY A 76 25.73 11.16 -1.02
C GLY A 76 25.64 11.37 0.49
N ILE A 77 24.55 11.99 0.98
CA ILE A 77 24.24 12.16 2.39
C ILE A 77 23.30 11.03 2.81
N ASN A 78 23.56 10.42 3.96
CA ASN A 78 22.72 9.36 4.48
C ASN A 78 21.28 9.89 4.73
N PRO A 79 20.24 9.35 4.08
CA PRO A 79 18.87 9.84 4.22
C PRO A 79 18.28 9.66 5.62
N TYR A 80 18.84 8.76 6.43
CA TYR A 80 18.39 8.50 7.80
C TYR A 80 19.01 9.45 8.84
N THR A 81 20.06 10.21 8.48
CA THR A 81 20.73 11.15 9.39
C THR A 81 20.24 12.60 9.23
N ILE A 82 19.34 12.86 8.29
CA ILE A 82 18.83 14.22 8.07
C ILE A 82 17.83 14.61 9.14
N HIS A 83 17.59 15.92 9.28
CA HIS A 83 16.50 16.44 10.11
C HIS A 83 15.52 17.21 9.24
N CYS A 84 14.24 17.00 9.50
CA CYS A 84 13.16 17.71 8.84
C CYS A 84 12.55 18.75 9.78
N PRO A 85 12.09 19.91 9.26
CA PRO A 85 11.38 20.87 10.09
C PRO A 85 10.10 20.24 10.62
N ASP A 86 9.79 20.52 11.88
CA ASP A 86 8.47 20.32 12.42
C ASP A 86 7.54 21.37 11.81
N ILE A 87 6.60 20.90 10.99
CA ILE A 87 5.66 21.78 10.28
C ILE A 87 4.40 22.07 11.10
N TYR A 88 4.25 21.46 12.28
CA TYR A 88 3.07 21.63 13.10
C TYR A 88 3.26 22.78 14.10
N PRO A 89 2.20 23.56 14.38
CA PRO A 89 2.18 24.46 15.51
C PRO A 89 2.50 23.72 16.83
N PRO A 90 3.08 24.37 17.84
CA PRO A 90 3.53 23.71 19.07
C PRO A 90 2.47 22.82 19.75
N GLU A 91 1.20 23.26 19.76
CA GLU A 91 0.08 22.51 20.33
C GLU A 91 -0.21 21.20 19.59
N LEU A 92 -0.09 21.20 18.26
CA LEU A 92 -0.28 20.01 17.43
C LEU A 92 0.96 19.12 17.44
N SER A 93 2.16 19.71 17.42
CA SER A 93 3.43 19.00 17.54
C SER A 93 3.46 18.10 18.77
N ALA A 94 3.13 18.62 19.95
CA ALA A 94 3.09 17.85 21.19
C ALA A 94 2.07 16.69 21.19
N ARG A 95 1.08 16.72 20.30
CA ARG A 95 0.07 15.65 20.13
C ARG A 95 0.42 14.68 19.02
N PHE A 96 1.21 15.10 18.03
CA PHE A 96 1.54 14.31 16.85
C PHE A 96 2.89 13.62 16.98
N TYR A 97 3.81 14.23 17.71
CA TYR A 97 5.15 13.72 17.98
C TYR A 97 5.31 13.28 19.43
N GLY A 98 5.98 12.13 19.62
CA GLY A 98 6.28 11.60 20.95
C GLY A 98 7.28 12.47 21.73
N PRO A 99 7.41 12.31 23.05
CA PRO A 99 8.42 13.03 23.83
C PRO A 99 9.83 12.85 23.24
N GLY A 100 10.53 13.97 23.00
CA GLY A 100 11.88 13.98 22.43
C GLY A 100 11.95 13.76 20.91
N ALA A 101 10.83 13.55 20.22
CA ALA A 101 10.81 13.41 18.77
C ALA A 101 11.07 14.72 18.02
N THR A 102 10.90 15.87 18.68
CA THR A 102 11.25 17.19 18.16
C THR A 102 12.14 17.96 19.13
N LEU A 103 13.12 18.69 18.59
CA LEU A 103 14.02 19.57 19.34
C LEU A 103 14.27 20.83 18.51
N ASN A 104 14.08 22.01 19.10
CA ASN A 104 14.26 23.31 18.45
C ASN A 104 13.53 23.43 17.09
N GLY A 105 12.31 22.89 16.99
CA GLY A 105 11.50 22.93 15.77
C GLY A 105 11.94 21.95 14.67
N MET A 106 12.80 20.98 15.01
CA MET A 106 13.28 19.95 14.06
C MET A 106 12.92 18.56 14.57
N VAL A 107 12.43 17.71 13.67
CA VAL A 107 12.19 16.29 13.91
C VAL A 107 13.52 15.56 14.04
N GLN A 108 13.68 14.78 15.11
CA GLN A 108 14.90 14.06 15.49
C GLN A 108 15.00 12.66 14.84
N ALA A 109 14.28 12.46 13.75
CA ALA A 109 14.36 11.29 12.90
C ALA A 109 14.50 11.75 11.44
N GLY A 110 15.30 11.02 10.68
CA GLY A 110 15.49 11.25 9.24
C GLY A 110 14.39 10.61 8.43
N TYR A 111 14.76 9.86 7.39
CA TYR A 111 13.79 9.17 6.56
C TYR A 111 12.99 8.11 7.35
N LEU A 112 11.66 8.22 7.34
CA LEU A 112 10.78 7.45 8.23
C LEU A 112 10.34 6.09 7.66
N TYR A 113 10.76 5.74 6.44
CA TYR A 113 10.27 4.55 5.73
C TYR A 113 11.40 3.59 5.34
N MET A 114 11.00 2.44 4.80
CA MET A 114 11.94 1.44 4.32
C MET A 114 12.64 1.88 3.02
N PRO A 115 13.87 1.41 2.75
CA PRO A 115 14.67 1.83 1.60
C PRO A 115 13.98 1.71 0.23
N LEU A 116 13.17 0.68 0.02
CA LEU A 116 12.49 0.45 -1.27
C LEU A 116 11.63 1.66 -1.68
N THR A 117 10.87 2.24 -0.74
CA THR A 117 10.03 3.39 -1.07
C THR A 117 10.84 4.66 -1.30
N LEU A 118 12.03 4.78 -0.72
CA LEU A 118 12.95 5.89 -1.00
C LEU A 118 13.48 5.83 -2.42
N PHE A 119 13.90 4.64 -2.88
CA PHE A 119 14.36 4.49 -4.26
C PHE A 119 13.24 4.79 -5.26
N MET A 120 12.00 4.46 -4.93
CA MET A 120 10.85 4.81 -5.78
C MET A 120 10.53 6.31 -5.73
N SER A 121 10.51 6.93 -4.55
CA SER A 121 10.24 8.36 -4.41
C SER A 121 11.32 9.20 -5.09
N LEU A 122 12.59 8.76 -5.03
CA LEU A 122 13.71 9.36 -5.74
C LEU A 122 13.44 9.50 -7.24
N LEU A 123 12.85 8.49 -7.89
CA LEU A 123 12.50 8.58 -9.31
C LEU A 123 11.53 9.73 -9.60
N GLY A 124 10.59 10.00 -8.69
CA GLY A 124 9.68 11.13 -8.80
C GLY A 124 10.39 12.46 -8.54
N SER A 125 11.21 12.53 -7.49
CA SER A 125 11.98 13.75 -7.19
C SER A 125 12.95 14.14 -8.31
N LEU A 126 13.52 13.16 -9.05
CA LEU A 126 14.29 13.41 -10.26
C LEU A 126 13.46 14.00 -11.41
N LEU A 127 12.15 13.78 -11.42
CA LEU A 127 11.18 14.44 -12.31
C LEU A 127 10.67 15.78 -11.73
N GLY A 128 11.22 16.22 -10.60
CA GLY A 128 10.89 17.47 -9.92
C GLY A 128 9.90 17.33 -8.76
N ASP A 129 9.26 16.17 -8.57
CA ASP A 129 8.30 15.94 -7.48
C ASP A 129 8.08 14.43 -7.19
N CYS A 130 8.31 14.00 -5.95
CA CYS A 130 8.16 12.61 -5.52
C CYS A 130 6.78 12.00 -5.81
N ARG A 131 5.73 12.82 -5.90
CA ARG A 131 4.36 12.37 -6.20
C ARG A 131 4.21 11.85 -7.61
N TYR A 132 5.07 12.22 -8.56
CA TYR A 132 5.04 11.66 -9.91
C TYR A 132 5.31 10.15 -9.91
N ALA A 133 6.25 9.68 -9.08
CA ALA A 133 6.48 8.24 -8.93
C ALA A 133 5.26 7.54 -8.32
N SER A 134 4.59 8.16 -7.34
CA SER A 134 3.34 7.62 -6.76
C SER A 134 2.21 7.53 -7.79
N LEU A 135 2.04 8.57 -8.60
CA LEU A 135 1.04 8.61 -9.68
C LEU A 135 1.25 7.48 -10.68
N ILE A 136 2.49 7.30 -11.14
CA ILE A 136 2.88 6.23 -12.06
C ILE A 136 2.69 4.86 -11.39
N ALA A 137 3.07 4.70 -10.12
CA ALA A 137 2.90 3.46 -9.38
C ALA A 137 1.43 3.03 -9.31
N MET A 138 0.50 3.96 -9.09
CA MET A 138 -0.95 3.67 -9.08
C MET A 138 -1.44 3.23 -10.47
N ALA A 139 -1.00 3.90 -11.54
CA ALA A 139 -1.34 3.54 -12.91
C ALA A 139 -0.83 2.15 -13.31
N ILE A 140 0.43 1.84 -12.98
CA ILE A 140 1.02 0.52 -13.19
C ILE A 140 0.28 -0.52 -12.38
N SER A 141 -0.04 -0.25 -11.11
CA SER A 141 -0.76 -1.20 -10.25
C SER A 141 -2.08 -1.64 -10.86
N ALA A 142 -2.90 -0.69 -11.30
CA ALA A 142 -4.16 -0.98 -11.96
C ALA A 142 -3.96 -1.74 -13.27
N SER A 143 -2.94 -1.38 -14.05
CA SER A 143 -2.61 -2.08 -15.30
C SER A 143 -2.19 -3.53 -15.05
N LEU A 144 -1.39 -3.79 -14.02
CA LEU A 144 -1.01 -5.14 -13.62
C LEU A 144 -2.24 -5.96 -13.20
N ILE A 145 -3.18 -5.38 -12.44
CA ILE A 145 -4.45 -6.05 -12.10
C ILE A 145 -5.24 -6.38 -13.37
N ALA A 146 -5.44 -5.40 -14.26
CA ALA A 146 -6.25 -5.56 -15.46
C ALA A 146 -5.67 -6.57 -16.46
N TYR A 147 -4.34 -6.64 -16.58
CA TYR A 147 -3.67 -7.38 -17.65
C TYR A 147 -2.93 -8.65 -17.21
N ALA A 148 -2.68 -8.87 -15.91
CA ALA A 148 -2.09 -10.13 -15.44
C ALA A 148 -2.97 -11.33 -15.80
N ARG A 149 -4.29 -11.21 -15.65
CA ARG A 149 -5.28 -12.15 -16.18
C ARG A 149 -6.46 -11.34 -16.72
N PRO A 150 -6.47 -11.01 -18.02
CA PRO A 150 -7.49 -10.15 -18.61
C PRO A 150 -8.88 -10.75 -18.43
N GLY A 151 -9.75 -10.03 -17.75
CA GLY A 151 -11.12 -10.43 -17.47
C GLY A 151 -11.96 -9.22 -17.11
N ARG A 152 -13.28 -9.36 -17.19
CA ARG A 152 -14.23 -8.27 -16.89
C ARG A 152 -14.05 -7.77 -15.45
N PHE A 153 -14.03 -8.69 -14.49
CA PHE A 153 -13.85 -8.37 -13.08
C PHE A 153 -12.45 -7.81 -12.78
N SER A 154 -11.38 -8.30 -13.43
CA SER A 154 -10.03 -7.71 -13.32
C SER A 154 -10.01 -6.24 -13.76
N LYS A 155 -10.70 -5.90 -14.86
CA LYS A 155 -10.81 -4.52 -15.34
C LYS A 155 -11.66 -3.64 -14.43
N ILE A 156 -12.76 -4.17 -13.89
CA ILE A 156 -13.60 -3.47 -12.91
C ILE A 156 -12.78 -3.20 -11.63
N ALA A 157 -12.07 -4.20 -11.12
CA ALA A 157 -11.20 -4.06 -9.95
C ALA A 157 -10.10 -3.01 -10.18
N ALA A 158 -9.48 -3.03 -11.36
CA ALA A 158 -8.47 -2.05 -11.74
C ALA A 158 -9.05 -0.63 -11.87
N ALA A 159 -10.23 -0.47 -12.48
CA ALA A 159 -10.93 0.81 -12.55
C ALA A 159 -11.32 1.33 -11.16
N PHE A 160 -11.75 0.44 -10.26
CA PHE A 160 -12.00 0.76 -8.86
C PHE A 160 -10.75 1.30 -8.16
N LEU A 161 -9.59 0.69 -8.38
CA LEU A 161 -8.34 1.18 -7.81
C LEU A 161 -7.91 2.54 -8.37
N LEU A 162 -8.12 2.80 -9.67
CA LEU A 162 -7.77 4.06 -10.33
C LEU A 162 -8.63 5.24 -9.85
N PHE A 163 -9.93 5.00 -9.63
CA PHE A 163 -10.90 6.05 -9.34
C PHE A 163 -11.53 5.97 -7.95
N THR A 164 -10.93 5.21 -7.03
CA THR A 164 -11.33 5.26 -5.62
C THR A 164 -11.25 6.70 -5.11
N PRO A 165 -12.22 7.16 -4.28
CA PRO A 165 -12.20 8.54 -3.75
C PRO A 165 -10.98 8.84 -2.88
N VAL A 166 -10.21 7.82 -2.48
CA VAL A 166 -8.96 7.97 -1.73
C VAL A 166 -7.79 8.41 -2.65
N PHE A 167 -7.89 8.22 -3.97
CA PHE A 167 -6.82 8.53 -4.93
C PHE A 167 -6.28 9.97 -4.83
N PRO A 168 -7.12 11.03 -4.83
CA PRO A 168 -6.61 12.39 -4.74
C PRO A 168 -5.89 12.65 -3.43
N LEU A 169 -6.38 12.06 -2.33
CA LEU A 169 -5.78 12.21 -1.01
C LEU A 169 -4.41 11.51 -0.92
N MET A 170 -4.25 10.35 -1.55
CA MET A 170 -2.96 9.65 -1.64
C MET A 170 -1.88 10.53 -2.27
N LEU A 171 -2.21 11.18 -3.40
CA LEU A 171 -1.28 12.05 -4.09
C LEU A 171 -1.05 13.35 -3.33
N TYR A 172 -2.11 13.98 -2.84
CA TYR A 172 -2.00 15.22 -2.07
C TYR A 172 -1.10 15.02 -0.84
N CYS A 173 -1.30 13.95 -0.07
CA CYS A 173 -0.49 13.67 1.10
C CYS A 173 0.88 13.02 0.79
N ALA A 174 1.21 12.82 -0.49
CA ALA A 174 2.41 12.11 -0.95
C ALA A 174 2.63 10.75 -0.26
N TRP A 175 1.58 10.04 0.11
CA TRP A 175 1.71 8.84 0.93
C TRP A 175 2.37 7.68 0.16
N THR A 176 3.40 7.07 0.77
CA THR A 176 4.22 6.03 0.12
C THR A 176 3.50 4.69 -0.09
N ASP A 177 2.28 4.54 0.42
CA ASP A 177 1.51 3.30 0.33
C ASP A 177 1.03 3.01 -1.10
N SER A 178 1.11 3.99 -2.01
CA SER A 178 1.01 3.79 -3.46
C SER A 178 2.04 2.75 -3.96
N TYR A 179 3.27 2.81 -3.46
CA TYR A 179 4.36 1.89 -3.78
C TYR A 179 4.13 0.49 -3.20
N VAL A 180 3.47 0.43 -2.05
CA VAL A 180 3.09 -0.84 -1.41
C VAL A 180 2.04 -1.56 -2.26
N VAL A 181 1.05 -0.83 -2.75
CA VAL A 181 0.06 -1.37 -3.72
C VAL A 181 0.74 -1.82 -5.01
N LEU A 182 1.74 -1.06 -5.50
CA LEU A 182 2.54 -1.51 -6.64
C LEU A 182 3.23 -2.85 -6.37
N MET A 183 3.91 -3.01 -5.23
CA MET A 183 4.54 -4.28 -4.91
C MET A 183 3.53 -5.42 -4.74
N LEU A 184 2.36 -5.14 -4.16
CA LEU A 184 1.27 -6.12 -4.05
C LEU A 184 0.76 -6.58 -5.42
N THR A 185 0.62 -5.66 -6.37
CA THR A 185 0.18 -5.98 -7.74
C THR A 185 1.28 -6.62 -8.59
N VAL A 186 2.56 -6.35 -8.29
CA VAL A 186 3.70 -7.11 -8.85
C VAL A 186 3.68 -8.55 -8.34
N VAL A 187 3.38 -8.79 -7.06
CA VAL A 187 3.17 -10.15 -6.53
C VAL A 187 2.02 -10.84 -7.26
N TRP A 188 0.88 -10.17 -7.47
CA TRP A 188 -0.23 -10.67 -8.30
C TRP A 188 0.21 -11.03 -9.71
N PHE A 189 0.90 -10.11 -10.40
CA PHE A 189 1.38 -10.36 -11.75
C PHE A 189 2.34 -11.57 -11.81
N CYS A 190 3.31 -11.65 -10.89
CA CYS A 190 4.22 -12.79 -10.83
C CYS A 190 3.48 -14.09 -10.49
N TYR A 191 2.49 -14.05 -9.60
CA TYR A 191 1.64 -15.21 -9.29
C TYR A 191 0.95 -15.74 -10.55
N CYS A 192 0.42 -14.85 -11.39
CA CYS A 192 -0.26 -15.23 -12.63
C CYS A 192 0.68 -15.63 -13.77
N ARG A 193 1.80 -14.93 -13.93
CA ARG A 193 2.62 -14.96 -15.16
C ARG A 193 4.05 -15.44 -14.97
N SER A 194 4.60 -15.39 -13.76
CA SER A 194 6.00 -15.75 -13.51
C SER A 194 6.22 -16.30 -12.09
N LYS A 195 5.92 -17.59 -11.91
CA LYS A 195 6.15 -18.31 -10.65
C LYS A 195 7.62 -18.28 -10.20
N ARG A 196 8.57 -18.11 -11.14
CA ARG A 196 10.01 -17.98 -10.83
C ARG A 196 10.34 -16.66 -10.13
N CYS A 197 9.68 -15.57 -10.52
CA CYS A 197 9.90 -14.24 -9.95
C CYS A 197 9.11 -14.00 -8.65
N LEU A 198 8.04 -14.79 -8.41
CA LEU A 198 7.13 -14.63 -7.29
C LEU A 198 7.83 -14.48 -5.92
N PRO A 199 8.82 -15.30 -5.52
CA PRO A 199 9.46 -15.15 -4.22
C PRO A 199 10.18 -13.80 -4.06
N TYR A 200 10.80 -13.29 -5.12
CA TYR A 200 11.49 -12.01 -5.08
C TYR A 200 10.50 -10.85 -4.97
N ALA A 201 9.38 -10.91 -5.71
CA ALA A 201 8.29 -9.94 -5.59
C ALA A 201 7.72 -9.89 -4.15
N VAL A 202 7.56 -11.05 -3.51
CA VAL A 202 7.10 -11.15 -2.11
C VAL A 202 8.13 -10.54 -1.15
N GLY A 203 9.43 -10.78 -1.39
CA GLY A 203 10.50 -10.12 -0.62
C GLY A 203 10.45 -8.60 -0.71
N LEU A 204 10.27 -8.05 -1.91
CA LEU A 204 10.10 -6.61 -2.12
C LEU A 204 8.85 -6.06 -1.44
N LEU A 205 7.72 -6.79 -1.48
CA LEU A 205 6.51 -6.42 -0.75
C LEU A 205 6.77 -6.33 0.76
N PHE A 206 7.46 -7.30 1.36
CA PHE A 206 7.74 -7.32 2.80
C PHE A 206 8.65 -6.18 3.26
N VAL A 207 9.56 -5.70 2.42
CA VAL A 207 10.42 -4.55 2.74
C VAL A 207 9.87 -3.22 2.22
N SER A 208 8.66 -3.19 1.66
CA SER A 208 8.04 -1.95 1.19
C SER A 208 7.54 -1.07 2.34
N LYS A 209 7.11 -1.67 3.45
CA LYS A 209 6.59 -0.95 4.62
C LYS A 209 6.76 -1.81 5.87
N GLN A 210 6.97 -1.18 7.02
CA GLN A 210 7.26 -1.85 8.29
C GLN A 210 6.18 -2.86 8.68
N TYR A 211 4.91 -2.50 8.52
CA TYR A 211 3.80 -3.40 8.88
C TYR A 211 3.65 -4.59 7.93
N MET A 212 4.34 -4.64 6.78
CA MET A 212 4.28 -5.79 5.88
C MET A 212 4.97 -7.03 6.46
N VAL A 213 5.81 -6.89 7.48
CA VAL A 213 6.34 -8.05 8.22
C VAL A 213 5.22 -8.85 8.89
N LEU A 214 4.11 -8.20 9.26
CA LEU A 214 2.97 -8.83 9.93
C LEU A 214 2.33 -9.93 9.08
N ILE A 215 2.27 -9.73 7.77
CA ILE A 215 1.64 -10.66 6.83
C ILE A 215 2.59 -11.77 6.34
N THR A 216 3.83 -11.82 6.85
CA THR A 216 4.82 -12.83 6.44
C THR A 216 4.33 -14.28 6.58
N PRO A 217 3.58 -14.68 7.62
CA PRO A 217 3.09 -16.06 7.73
C PRO A 217 2.12 -16.43 6.61
N LEU A 218 1.41 -15.45 6.05
CA LEU A 218 0.46 -15.68 4.94
C LEU A 218 1.16 -16.05 3.63
N ALA A 219 2.48 -15.83 3.49
CA ALA A 219 3.23 -16.30 2.33
C ALA A 219 3.14 -17.82 2.12
N LEU A 220 2.85 -18.59 3.18
CA LEU A 220 2.62 -20.03 3.09
C LEU A 220 1.44 -20.39 2.17
N LEU A 221 0.48 -19.48 1.99
CA LEU A 221 -0.64 -19.66 1.05
C LEU A 221 -0.20 -19.63 -0.42
N LEU A 222 0.99 -19.09 -0.72
CA LEU A 222 1.57 -19.07 -2.07
C LEU A 222 2.38 -20.34 -2.39
N ILE A 223 2.62 -21.19 -1.39
CA ILE A 223 3.39 -22.42 -1.54
C ILE A 223 2.42 -23.59 -1.70
N ASN A 224 2.65 -24.42 -2.74
CA ASN A 224 1.83 -25.60 -2.99
C ASN A 224 1.85 -26.56 -1.78
N ARG A 225 0.69 -27.14 -1.46
CA ARG A 225 0.58 -28.21 -0.45
C ARG A 225 0.78 -29.60 -1.10
N PRO A 226 1.21 -30.62 -0.34
CA PRO A 226 1.60 -30.56 1.08
C PRO A 226 2.87 -29.73 1.27
N TRP A 227 2.93 -28.96 2.36
CA TRP A 227 4.08 -28.12 2.64
C TRP A 227 5.31 -28.97 2.95
N ARG A 228 6.29 -28.96 2.05
CA ARG A 228 7.58 -29.60 2.25
C ARG A 228 8.57 -28.56 2.75
N LEU A 229 9.37 -28.91 3.75
CA LEU A 229 10.39 -28.02 4.32
C LEU A 229 11.32 -27.47 3.25
N ARG A 230 11.72 -28.31 2.28
CA ARG A 230 12.55 -27.89 1.13
C ARG A 230 11.93 -26.76 0.32
N ASP A 231 10.62 -26.82 0.05
CA ASP A 231 9.93 -25.81 -0.76
C ASP A 231 9.75 -24.50 0.01
N ILE A 232 9.46 -24.60 1.32
CA ILE A 232 9.42 -23.44 2.22
C ILE A 232 10.79 -22.76 2.26
N VAL A 233 11.86 -23.51 2.52
CA VAL A 233 13.21 -22.96 2.58
C VAL A 233 13.61 -22.35 1.23
N ALA A 234 13.33 -23.04 0.12
CA ALA A 234 13.60 -22.57 -1.24
C ALA A 234 12.88 -21.26 -1.59
N PHE A 235 11.65 -21.10 -1.11
CA PHE A 235 10.87 -19.87 -1.28
C PHE A 235 11.41 -18.75 -0.37
N SER A 236 11.57 -19.04 0.93
CA SER A 236 11.95 -18.08 1.95
C SER A 236 13.34 -17.48 1.72
N TRP A 237 14.34 -18.25 1.28
CA TRP A 237 15.67 -17.65 1.06
C TRP A 237 15.65 -16.61 -0.06
N ARG A 238 14.84 -16.80 -1.11
CA ARG A 238 14.71 -15.83 -2.22
C ARG A 238 13.98 -14.56 -1.79
N VAL A 239 12.95 -14.72 -0.95
CA VAL A 239 12.25 -13.61 -0.28
C VAL A 239 13.26 -12.79 0.53
N ILE A 240 14.07 -13.46 1.37
CA ILE A 240 15.09 -12.81 2.21
C ILE A 240 16.14 -12.11 1.36
N VAL A 241 16.66 -12.75 0.31
CA VAL A 241 17.68 -12.17 -0.57
C VAL A 241 17.15 -10.91 -1.28
N ALA A 242 15.93 -10.93 -1.82
CA ALA A 242 15.33 -9.74 -2.43
C ALA A 242 15.20 -8.58 -1.44
N GLY A 243 14.69 -8.86 -0.24
CA GLY A 243 14.55 -7.84 0.80
C GLY A 243 15.90 -7.28 1.24
N ALA A 244 16.87 -8.16 1.47
CA ALA A 244 18.21 -7.81 1.91
C ALA A 244 18.97 -6.93 0.91
N ILE A 245 18.91 -7.26 -0.39
CA ILE A 245 19.58 -6.48 -1.44
C ILE A 245 19.12 -5.02 -1.45
N VAL A 246 17.83 -4.78 -1.23
CA VAL A 246 17.28 -3.41 -1.25
C VAL A 246 17.47 -2.71 0.10
N THR A 247 17.42 -3.44 1.21
CA THR A 247 17.39 -2.84 2.55
C THR A 247 18.78 -2.59 3.12
N LEU A 248 19.68 -3.57 3.00
CA LEU A 248 20.98 -3.54 3.66
C LEU A 248 21.88 -2.39 3.23
N PRO A 249 21.95 -1.95 1.96
CA PRO A 249 22.86 -0.86 1.58
C PRO A 249 22.62 0.43 2.37
N LEU A 250 21.35 0.83 2.58
CA LEU A 250 21.04 2.02 3.35
C LEU A 250 21.02 1.77 4.87
N ALA A 251 20.56 0.58 5.30
CA ALA A 251 20.55 0.24 6.72
C ALA A 251 21.97 0.15 7.30
N LEU A 252 22.93 -0.43 6.56
CA LEU A 252 24.32 -0.57 6.99
C LEU A 252 25.10 0.75 6.91
N TRP A 253 24.62 1.75 6.15
CA TRP A 253 25.26 3.06 6.09
C TRP A 253 25.26 3.75 7.45
N ASN A 254 24.17 3.61 8.22
CA ASN A 254 24.13 3.96 9.64
C ASN A 254 22.99 3.18 10.31
N ILE A 255 23.33 2.08 10.96
CA ILE A 255 22.34 1.16 11.56
C ILE A 255 21.56 1.88 12.67
N GLN A 256 22.22 2.71 13.48
CA GLN A 256 21.59 3.39 14.59
C GLN A 256 20.51 4.36 14.10
N GLU A 257 20.85 5.20 13.12
CA GLU A 257 19.89 6.18 12.57
C GLU A 257 18.80 5.53 11.72
N PHE A 258 19.12 4.44 11.02
CA PHE A 258 18.13 3.62 10.35
C PHE A 258 17.11 3.05 11.34
N MET A 259 17.58 2.43 12.43
CA MET A 259 16.70 1.86 13.46
C MET A 259 15.89 2.95 14.18
N ASN A 260 16.53 4.06 14.54
CA ASN A 260 15.85 5.20 15.15
C ASN A 260 14.72 5.72 14.25
N SER A 261 15.01 5.99 12.99
CA SER A 261 14.08 6.67 12.07
C SER A 261 13.03 5.74 11.44
N ALA A 262 13.45 4.59 10.90
CA ALA A 262 12.55 3.69 10.17
C ALA A 262 11.75 2.76 11.08
N VAL A 263 12.21 2.52 12.32
CA VAL A 263 11.60 1.52 13.22
C VAL A 263 11.12 2.15 14.52
N LEU A 264 12.04 2.62 15.36
CA LEU A 264 11.76 3.04 16.74
C LEU A 264 10.86 4.29 16.81
N PHE A 265 11.05 5.24 15.87
CA PHE A 265 10.24 6.45 15.79
C PHE A 265 8.74 6.15 15.81
N HIS A 266 8.29 5.16 15.05
CA HIS A 266 6.86 4.76 14.97
C HIS A 266 6.34 4.15 16.27
N PHE A 267 7.18 3.44 17.01
CA PHE A 267 6.81 2.91 18.33
C PHE A 267 6.64 4.05 19.36
N HIS A 268 7.51 5.05 19.33
CA HIS A 268 7.46 6.21 20.22
C HIS A 268 6.33 7.21 19.92
N GLN A 269 5.76 7.17 18.71
CA GLN A 269 4.68 8.10 18.39
C GLN A 269 3.44 7.89 19.27
N PRO A 270 2.78 8.98 19.69
CA PRO A 270 1.59 8.91 20.54
C PRO A 270 0.40 8.33 19.77
N PHE A 271 -0.68 8.07 20.51
CA PHE A 271 -1.98 7.80 19.91
C PHE A 271 -2.46 9.01 19.10
N ARG A 272 -2.94 8.80 17.87
CA ARG A 272 -3.47 9.86 17.02
C ARG A 272 -4.99 9.87 17.10
N TRP A 273 -5.56 10.92 17.70
CA TRP A 273 -7.02 11.08 17.86
C TRP A 273 -7.77 11.31 16.54
N ASP A 274 -7.06 11.73 15.51
CA ASP A 274 -7.52 11.88 14.13
C ASP A 274 -7.27 10.61 13.28
N SER A 275 -6.86 9.51 13.92
CA SER A 275 -6.79 8.18 13.29
C SER A 275 -8.18 7.72 12.86
N MET A 276 -8.26 7.15 11.66
CA MET A 276 -9.41 6.43 11.13
C MET A 276 -9.45 5.00 11.70
N SER A 277 -9.50 4.86 13.02
CA SER A 277 -9.60 3.57 13.72
C SER A 277 -10.68 3.60 14.80
N PHE A 278 -11.24 2.45 15.15
CA PHE A 278 -12.22 2.32 16.23
C PHE A 278 -11.66 2.74 17.59
N LEU A 279 -10.34 2.62 17.80
CA LEU A 279 -9.71 3.13 19.02
C LEU A 279 -9.83 4.65 19.16
N ALA A 280 -9.85 5.40 18.05
CA ALA A 280 -10.05 6.85 18.09
C ALA A 280 -11.46 7.25 18.50
N LEU A 281 -12.46 6.43 18.13
CA LEU A 281 -13.85 6.61 18.54
C LEU A 281 -14.06 6.33 20.03
N ALA A 282 -13.29 5.42 20.62
CA ALA A 282 -13.42 5.04 22.02
C ALA A 282 -13.05 6.17 23.01
N ARG A 283 -12.31 7.21 22.57
CA ARG A 283 -11.93 8.42 23.35
C ARG A 283 -11.47 8.15 24.80
N SER A 284 -10.86 6.99 25.07
CA SER A 284 -10.45 6.66 26.44
C SER A 284 -9.16 7.36 26.85
N GLU A 285 -9.06 7.80 28.10
CA GLU A 285 -7.86 8.48 28.61
C GLU A 285 -6.63 7.56 28.69
N ASN A 286 -6.82 6.24 28.62
CA ASN A 286 -5.77 5.21 28.71
C ASN A 286 -5.64 4.36 27.43
N LEU A 287 -5.70 4.96 26.24
CA LEU A 287 -5.58 4.21 24.97
C LEU A 287 -4.23 3.48 24.79
N ALA A 288 -3.19 3.91 25.51
CA ALA A 288 -1.88 3.25 25.51
C ALA A 288 -1.94 1.77 25.95
N GLN A 289 -2.90 1.39 26.81
CA GLN A 289 -3.05 0.01 27.27
C GLN A 289 -3.55 -0.95 26.17
N TRP A 290 -4.09 -0.43 25.07
CA TRP A 290 -4.69 -1.21 23.98
C TRP A 290 -3.78 -1.37 22.76
N VAL A 291 -2.52 -0.92 22.82
CA VAL A 291 -1.59 -0.96 21.67
C VAL A 291 -1.28 -2.39 21.22
N TRP A 292 -1.44 -3.39 22.09
CA TRP A 292 -1.26 -4.81 21.75
C TRP A 292 -2.46 -5.42 21.01
N LEU A 293 -3.66 -4.83 21.13
CA LEU A 293 -4.91 -5.39 20.60
C LEU A 293 -4.88 -5.63 19.08
N PRO A 294 -4.38 -4.71 18.24
CA PRO A 294 -4.24 -4.92 16.80
C PRO A 294 -3.42 -6.15 16.45
N PHE A 295 -2.31 -6.37 17.16
CA PHE A 295 -1.42 -7.50 16.94
C PHE A 295 -2.10 -8.82 17.30
N ALA A 296 -2.82 -8.85 18.43
CA ALA A 296 -3.61 -10.01 18.82
C ALA A 296 -4.69 -10.34 17.77
N ILE A 297 -5.42 -9.32 17.28
CA ILE A 297 -6.44 -9.48 16.23
C ILE A 297 -5.81 -9.99 14.92
N ALA A 298 -4.67 -9.44 14.52
CA ALA A 298 -3.99 -9.88 13.30
C ALA A 298 -3.51 -11.34 13.41
N ILE A 299 -2.90 -11.72 14.54
CA ILE A 299 -2.43 -13.09 14.79
C ILE A 299 -3.62 -14.06 14.79
N THR A 300 -4.69 -13.77 15.52
CA THR A 300 -5.87 -14.66 15.55
C THR A 300 -6.53 -14.76 14.18
N THR A 301 -6.60 -13.67 13.42
CA THR A 301 -7.10 -13.66 12.04
C THR A 301 -6.26 -14.56 11.13
N MET A 302 -4.92 -14.45 11.19
CA MET A 302 -4.03 -15.29 10.38
C MET A 302 -4.14 -16.78 10.76
N ILE A 303 -4.21 -17.09 12.05
CA ILE A 303 -4.43 -18.46 12.52
C ILE A 303 -5.77 -18.99 12.00
N ALA A 304 -6.84 -18.21 12.12
CA ALA A 304 -8.16 -18.58 11.62
C ALA A 304 -8.15 -18.82 10.10
N ILE A 305 -7.49 -17.96 9.33
CA ILE A 305 -7.34 -18.12 7.87
C ILE A 305 -6.61 -19.43 7.55
N VAL A 306 -5.45 -19.67 8.16
CA VAL A 306 -4.65 -20.88 7.90
C VAL A 306 -5.41 -22.14 8.34
N TRP A 307 -6.15 -22.06 9.46
CA TRP A 307 -6.93 -23.16 9.98
C TRP A 307 -8.19 -23.47 9.16
N ILE A 308 -8.86 -22.45 8.61
CA ILE A 308 -10.03 -22.61 7.73
C ILE A 308 -9.60 -23.07 6.33
N ASP A 309 -8.44 -22.62 5.85
CA ASP A 309 -7.88 -22.98 4.55
C ASP A 309 -7.37 -24.44 4.52
N GLN A 310 -8.07 -25.40 5.11
CA GLN A 310 -7.73 -26.82 4.95
C GLN A 310 -8.04 -27.35 3.54
N ARG A 311 -8.79 -26.58 2.74
CA ARG A 311 -9.34 -27.00 1.44
C ARG A 311 -8.96 -26.11 0.26
N HIS A 312 -7.89 -25.31 0.35
CA HIS A 312 -7.42 -24.42 -0.74
C HIS A 312 -8.47 -23.39 -1.20
N ARG A 313 -9.16 -22.74 -0.25
CA ARG A 313 -10.25 -21.83 -0.56
C ARG A 313 -9.93 -20.37 -0.25
N VAL A 314 -8.84 -20.09 0.46
CA VAL A 314 -8.52 -18.71 0.85
C VAL A 314 -7.45 -18.14 -0.06
N ASN A 315 -7.85 -17.14 -0.85
CA ASN A 315 -6.94 -16.37 -1.68
C ASN A 315 -5.94 -15.55 -0.84
N PHE A 316 -4.65 -15.59 -1.18
CA PHE A 316 -3.58 -14.85 -0.49
C PHE A 316 -3.85 -13.33 -0.39
N PHE A 317 -4.36 -12.70 -1.45
CA PHE A 317 -4.66 -11.27 -1.48
C PHE A 317 -5.89 -10.94 -0.63
N PHE A 318 -6.86 -11.85 -0.55
CA PHE A 318 -7.98 -11.70 0.38
C PHE A 318 -7.51 -11.80 1.84
N ALA A 319 -6.65 -12.78 2.13
CA ALA A 319 -6.07 -12.98 3.45
C ALA A 319 -5.31 -11.74 3.94
N ILE A 320 -4.46 -11.15 3.09
CA ILE A 320 -3.78 -9.88 3.39
C ILE A 320 -4.80 -8.78 3.67
N GLY A 321 -5.81 -8.61 2.80
CA GLY A 321 -6.81 -7.55 2.94
C GLY A 321 -7.56 -7.62 4.26
N ILE A 322 -8.01 -8.82 4.65
CA ILE A 322 -8.73 -9.04 5.91
C ILE A 322 -7.81 -8.89 7.14
N THR A 323 -6.58 -9.41 7.10
CA THR A 323 -5.65 -9.22 8.22
C THR A 323 -5.31 -7.74 8.41
N LEU A 324 -5.04 -7.00 7.33
CA LEU A 324 -4.67 -5.59 7.40
C LEU A 324 -5.85 -4.70 7.78
N ILE A 325 -7.06 -4.91 7.23
CA ILE A 325 -8.21 -4.08 7.62
C ILE A 325 -8.51 -4.22 9.10
N LEU A 326 -8.46 -5.44 9.65
CA LEU A 326 -8.68 -5.68 11.07
C LEU A 326 -7.54 -5.12 11.92
N PHE A 327 -6.29 -5.23 11.48
CA PHE A 327 -5.16 -4.62 12.18
C PHE A 327 -5.30 -3.08 12.24
N PHE A 328 -5.59 -2.42 11.11
CA PHE A 328 -5.71 -0.97 11.02
C PHE A 328 -6.95 -0.43 11.74
N ALA A 329 -8.07 -1.15 11.67
CA ALA A 329 -9.31 -0.78 12.36
C ALA A 329 -9.13 -0.61 13.87
N PHE A 330 -8.12 -1.24 14.47
CA PHE A 330 -7.82 -1.10 15.89
C PHE A 330 -6.45 -0.45 16.17
N ASN A 331 -5.73 0.03 15.16
CA ASN A 331 -4.39 0.59 15.39
C ASN A 331 -4.42 1.97 16.06
N LYS A 332 -3.36 2.31 16.81
CA LYS A 332 -3.16 3.64 17.40
C LYS A 332 -3.01 4.75 16.37
N GLN A 333 -2.55 4.39 15.16
CA GLN A 333 -2.42 5.30 14.03
C GLN A 333 -2.83 4.55 12.76
N ALA A 334 -4.00 4.88 12.24
CA ALA A 334 -4.47 4.39 10.96
C ALA A 334 -5.04 5.55 10.12
N PHE A 335 -4.46 5.85 8.95
CA PHE A 335 -4.98 6.88 8.04
C PHE A 335 -5.39 6.27 6.70
N ALA A 336 -5.98 7.08 5.83
CA ALA A 336 -6.58 6.61 4.58
C ALA A 336 -5.60 5.87 3.65
N ASN A 337 -4.31 6.15 3.72
CA ASN A 337 -3.28 5.40 2.97
C ASN A 337 -3.24 3.91 3.29
N TYR A 338 -3.44 3.52 4.54
CA TYR A 338 -3.42 2.10 4.90
C TYR A 338 -4.64 1.37 4.32
N TYR A 339 -5.79 2.03 4.30
CA TYR A 339 -7.00 1.50 3.66
C TYR A 339 -6.89 1.47 2.13
N TYR A 340 -6.06 2.33 1.52
CA TYR A 340 -5.73 2.22 0.10
C TYR A 340 -5.00 0.90 -0.21
N VAL A 341 -4.11 0.43 0.68
CA VAL A 341 -3.47 -0.90 0.55
C VAL A 341 -4.48 -2.04 0.67
N VAL A 342 -5.40 -1.93 1.63
CA VAL A 342 -6.51 -2.88 1.80
C VAL A 342 -7.36 -2.96 0.52
N ILE A 343 -7.71 -1.80 -0.06
CA ILE A 343 -8.44 -1.73 -1.34
C ILE A 343 -7.65 -2.43 -2.45
N GLY A 344 -6.35 -2.13 -2.60
CA GLY A 344 -5.50 -2.80 -3.58
C GLY A 344 -5.48 -4.32 -3.41
N SER A 345 -5.46 -4.79 -2.17
CA SER A 345 -5.50 -6.22 -1.84
C SER A 345 -6.81 -6.88 -2.26
N PHE A 346 -7.95 -6.24 -1.96
CA PHE A 346 -9.25 -6.75 -2.39
C PHE A 346 -9.45 -6.66 -3.91
N CYS A 347 -8.89 -5.66 -4.58
CA CYS A 347 -8.88 -5.60 -6.04
C CYS A 347 -8.10 -6.78 -6.65
N CYS A 348 -6.94 -7.13 -6.10
CA CYS A 348 -6.20 -8.34 -6.51
C CYS A 348 -6.99 -9.62 -6.23
N ALA A 349 -7.66 -9.72 -5.07
CA ALA A 349 -8.49 -10.86 -4.73
C ALA A 349 -9.68 -11.02 -5.69
N LEU A 350 -10.39 -9.94 -6.01
CA LEU A 350 -11.50 -9.94 -6.96
C LEU A 350 -11.05 -10.34 -8.37
N ALA A 351 -9.87 -9.88 -8.80
CA ALA A 351 -9.29 -10.30 -10.08
C ALA A 351 -8.99 -11.81 -10.10
N ALA A 352 -8.63 -12.40 -8.96
CA ALA A 352 -8.37 -13.83 -8.85
C ALA A 352 -9.64 -14.70 -8.83
N GLU A 353 -10.70 -14.29 -8.12
CA GLU A 353 -11.97 -15.04 -8.03
C GLU A 353 -12.73 -15.13 -9.37
N SER A 354 -12.46 -14.20 -10.29
CA SER A 354 -13.10 -14.18 -11.61
C SER A 354 -12.79 -15.39 -12.50
N GLU A 355 -11.93 -16.29 -12.04
CA GLU A 355 -11.52 -17.53 -12.69
C GLU A 355 -12.41 -18.72 -12.32
N ASP A 356 -12.75 -18.90 -11.04
CA ASP A 356 -13.41 -20.13 -10.55
C ASP A 356 -14.94 -20.13 -10.79
N GLY A 357 -15.55 -18.94 -10.87
CA GLY A 357 -16.99 -18.79 -11.13
C GLY A 357 -17.39 -19.01 -12.61
N LEU A 358 -16.47 -18.87 -13.56
CA LEU A 358 -16.79 -19.02 -15.00
C LEU A 358 -16.57 -20.44 -15.50
N ILE A 359 -15.67 -21.22 -14.88
CA ILE A 359 -15.46 -22.63 -15.23
C ILE A 359 -16.60 -23.50 -14.66
N SER A 360 -17.13 -23.17 -13.48
CA SER A 360 -18.22 -23.93 -12.86
C SER A 360 -19.56 -23.79 -13.60
N VAL A 361 -19.89 -22.61 -14.11
CA VAL A 361 -21.16 -22.36 -14.83
C VAL A 361 -21.18 -23.00 -16.23
N HIS A 362 -20.04 -23.17 -16.89
CA HIS A 362 -19.99 -23.88 -18.18
C HIS A 362 -19.88 -25.41 -18.06
N SER A 363 -19.46 -25.94 -16.91
CA SER A 363 -19.41 -27.40 -16.70
C SER A 363 -20.77 -28.02 -16.35
N SER A 364 -21.72 -27.25 -15.79
CA SER A 364 -23.05 -27.74 -15.41
C SER A 364 -24.03 -27.88 -16.58
N ASP A 365 -23.77 -27.21 -17.71
CA ASP A 365 -24.64 -27.30 -18.90
C ASP A 365 -24.26 -28.45 -19.83
N ILE A 366 -23.06 -29.03 -19.68
CA ILE A 366 -22.61 -30.16 -20.53
C ILE A 366 -23.03 -31.52 -19.94
N TYR A 367 -23.40 -31.59 -18.66
CA TYR A 367 -23.86 -32.83 -18.01
C TYR A 367 -25.39 -33.00 -17.94
N ASN A 368 -26.17 -32.08 -18.53
CA ASN A 368 -27.63 -32.17 -18.62
C ASN A 368 -28.16 -32.45 -20.05
N GLN A 369 -27.29 -32.87 -20.98
CA GLN A 369 -27.66 -33.26 -22.35
C GLN A 369 -27.08 -34.61 -22.82
N MET A 370 -26.64 -35.46 -21.89
CA MET A 370 -26.41 -36.89 -22.12
C MET A 370 -27.15 -37.69 -21.05
#